data_AF-A0A963L0N0-F1
#
_entry.id   AF-A0A963L0N0-F1
#
_cell.length_a   1.000
_cell.length_b   1.000
_cell.length_c   1.000
_cell.angle_alpha   90.00
_cell.angle_beta   90.00
_cell.angle_gamma   90.00
#
_symmetry.space_group_name_H-M   'P 1'
#
loop_
_entity.id
_entity.type
_entity.pdbx_description
1 polymer ?
#
loop_
_entity_poly.entity_id
_entity_poly.type
_entity_poly.pdbx_seq_one_letter_code
_entity_poly.pdbx_strand_id
1 'polypeptide(L)' 'MSTFLTDYRAHVAERAALGIPPLALDAKQVAALIELIKNPPAGEDAFLMDLLTHRVPPGVDDAAKVKASFLAAV' A
#
# COMPACT_ATOMS: atom_id res chain seq x y z
N MET A 1 -6.55 10.30 11.65
CA MET A 1 -5.29 9.56 11.51
C MET A 1 -5.57 8.25 10.78
N SER A 2 -4.90 7.99 9.67
CA SER A 2 -4.92 6.67 9.03
C SER A 2 -4.03 5.71 9.84
N THR A 3 -4.57 4.59 10.33
CA THR A 3 -3.80 3.54 11.03
C THR A 3 -3.06 2.60 10.07
N PHE A 4 -3.19 2.83 8.75
CA PHE A 4 -2.74 1.94 7.70
C PHE A 4 -1.29 1.45 7.86
N LEU A 5 -0.33 2.34 8.13
CA LEU A 5 1.08 1.93 8.27
C LEU A 5 1.30 1.02 9.47
N THR A 6 0.62 1.29 10.58
CA THR A 6 0.68 0.44 11.79
C THR A 6 0.10 -0.93 11.49
N ASP A 7 -1.10 -0.97 10.88
CA ASP A 7 -1.80 -2.20 10.55
C ASP A 7 -1.03 -3.03 9.50
N TYR A 8 -0.46 -2.38 8.49
CA TYR A 8 0.36 -3.02 7.47
C TYR A 8 1.63 -3.63 8.06
N ARG A 9 2.33 -2.90 8.94
CA ARG A 9 3.54 -3.39 9.61
C ARG A 9 3.24 -4.57 10.54
N ALA A 10 2.09 -4.53 11.25
CA ALA A 10 1.64 -5.65 12.06
C ALA A 10 1.38 -6.91 11.22
N HIS A 11 0.66 -6.77 10.10
CA HIS A 11 0.42 -7.87 9.15
C HIS A 11 1.71 -8.44 8.56
N VAL A 12 2.68 -7.59 8.22
CA VAL A 12 4.01 -8.04 7.76
C VAL A 12 4.70 -8.87 8.84
N ALA A 13 4.68 -8.42 10.10
CA ALA A 13 5.28 -9.15 11.21
C ALA A 13 4.60 -10.51 11.47
N GLU A 14 3.26 -10.55 11.46
CA GLU A 14 2.49 -11.79 11.62
C GLU A 14 2.82 -12.82 10.54
N ARG A 15 2.93 -12.37 9.28
CA ARG A 15 3.24 -13.26 8.15
C ARG A 15 4.69 -13.67 8.11
N ALA A 16 5.60 -12.78 8.50
CA ALA A 16 7.01 -13.11 8.67
C ALA A 16 7.21 -14.19 9.76
N ALA A 17 6.43 -14.18 10.85
CA ALA A 17 6.48 -15.22 11.87
C ALA A 17 6.05 -16.61 11.35
N LEU A 18 5.25 -16.63 10.27
CA LEU A 18 4.88 -17.84 9.54
C LEU A 18 5.84 -18.17 8.37
N GLY A 19 6.87 -17.36 8.14
CA GLY A 19 7.82 -17.53 7.04
C GLY A 19 7.26 -17.24 5.65
N ILE A 20 6.16 -16.47 5.55
CA ILE A 20 5.47 -16.17 4.29
C ILE A 20 5.44 -14.66 3.99
N PRO A 21 5.45 -14.26 2.72
CA PRO A 21 5.39 -12.84 2.35
C PRO A 21 4.04 -12.22 2.70
N PRO A 22 3.95 -10.89 2.93
CA PRO A 22 2.68 -10.21 3.17
C PRO A 22 1.72 -10.36 1.99
N LEU A 23 0.42 -10.35 2.27
CA LEU A 23 -0.61 -10.27 1.22
C LEU A 23 -0.49 -8.95 0.44
N ALA A 24 -0.94 -8.98 -0.80
CA ALA A 24 -1.11 -7.78 -1.61
C ALA A 24 -2.15 -6.83 -0.97
N LEU A 25 -2.03 -5.54 -1.27
CA LEU A 25 -2.93 -4.52 -0.77
C LEU A 25 -4.28 -4.62 -1.46
N ASP A 26 -5.35 -4.52 -0.66
CA ASP A 26 -6.70 -4.36 -1.18
C ASP A 26 -7.00 -2.90 -1.61
N ALA A 27 -8.15 -2.67 -2.23
CA ALA A 27 -8.53 -1.35 -2.72
C ALA A 27 -8.61 -0.27 -1.63
N LYS A 28 -9.03 -0.63 -0.40
CA LYS A 28 -9.10 0.32 0.72
C LYS A 28 -7.71 0.69 1.20
N GLN A 29 -6.82 -0.28 1.29
CA GLN A 29 -5.42 -0.10 1.64
C GLN A 29 -4.68 0.74 0.60
N VAL A 30 -4.92 0.52 -0.70
CA VAL A 30 -4.34 1.36 -1.76
C VAL A 30 -4.87 2.80 -1.70
N ALA A 31 -6.15 3.00 -1.43
CA ALA A 31 -6.69 4.35 -1.23
C ALA A 31 -6.04 5.05 -0.03
N ALA A 32 -5.87 4.36 1.10
CA ALA A 32 -5.19 4.91 2.27
C ALA A 32 -3.70 5.21 2.00
N LEU A 33 -3.03 4.35 1.25
CA LEU A 33 -1.65 4.55 0.80
C LEU A 33 -1.52 5.81 -0.06
N ILE A 34 -2.44 6.03 -1.01
CA ILE A 34 -2.43 7.23 -1.87
C ILE A 34 -2.55 8.51 -1.05
N GLU A 35 -3.40 8.54 -0.03
CA GLU A 35 -3.52 9.72 0.85
C GLU A 35 -2.22 10.01 1.60
N LEU A 36 -1.48 8.96 1.99
CA LEU A 36 -0.14 9.14 2.56
C LEU A 36 0.87 9.62 1.51
N ILE A 37 0.82 9.14 0.27
CA ILE A 37 1.72 9.58 -0.80
C ILE A 37 1.52 11.07 -1.13
N LYS A 38 0.29 11.59 -1.03
CA LYS A 38 0.01 13.02 -1.24
C LYS A 38 0.58 13.93 -0.14
N ASN A 39 0.71 13.42 1.08
CA ASN A 39 1.28 14.15 2.22
C ASN A 39 2.17 13.20 3.05
N PRO A 40 3.36 12.86 2.54
CA PRO A 40 4.17 11.79 3.09
C PRO A 40 4.70 12.16 4.48
N PRO A 41 4.57 11.26 5.48
CA PRO A 41 5.31 11.41 6.72
C PRO A 41 6.81 11.42 6.44
N ALA A 42 7.55 12.28 7.16
CA ALA A 42 8.98 12.43 6.94
C ALA A 42 9.73 11.08 7.04
N GLY A 43 10.45 10.72 5.98
CA GLY A 43 11.27 9.51 5.91
C GLY A 43 10.52 8.25 5.46
N GLU A 44 9.22 8.34 5.13
CA GLU A 44 8.43 7.21 4.64
C GLU A 44 8.30 7.19 3.11
N ASP A 45 8.73 8.23 2.39
CA ASP A 45 8.52 8.42 0.95
C ASP A 45 8.91 7.20 0.11
N ALA A 46 10.12 6.67 0.32
CA ALA A 46 10.63 5.51 -0.40
C ALA A 46 9.83 4.24 -0.07
N PHE A 47 9.41 4.09 1.18
CA PHE A 47 8.62 2.94 1.61
C PHE A 47 7.21 2.99 1.00
N LEU A 48 6.55 4.13 1.02
CA LEU A 48 5.23 4.31 0.40
C LEU A 48 5.28 4.02 -1.10
N MET A 49 6.36 4.46 -1.78
CA MET A 49 6.54 4.18 -3.20
C MET A 49 6.82 2.70 -3.47
N ASP A 50 7.58 2.00 -2.62
CA ASP A 50 7.79 0.55 -2.71
C ASP A 50 6.46 -0.21 -2.60
N LEU A 51 5.59 0.18 -1.66
CA LEU A 51 4.26 -0.41 -1.52
C LEU A 51 3.40 -0.20 -2.77
N LEU A 52 3.37 1.02 -3.31
CA LEU A 52 2.60 1.31 -4.52
C LEU A 52 3.12 0.52 -5.72
N THR A 53 4.44 0.33 -5.81
CA THR A 53 5.10 -0.34 -6.92
C THR A 53 4.91 -1.86 -6.87
N HIS A 54 5.10 -2.47 -5.71
CA HIS A 54 5.29 -3.91 -5.57
C HIS A 54 4.23 -4.65 -4.75
N ARG A 55 3.27 -3.93 -4.14
CA ARG A 55 2.23 -4.53 -3.29
C ARG A 55 0.81 -4.35 -3.80
N VAL A 56 0.62 -3.71 -4.95
CA VAL A 56 -0.71 -3.61 -5.59
C VAL A 56 -0.85 -4.72 -6.65
N PRO A 57 -1.93 -5.52 -6.62
CA PRO A 57 -2.24 -6.49 -7.67
C PRO A 57 -2.26 -5.83 -9.06
N PRO A 58 -1.81 -6.53 -10.13
CA PRO A 58 -1.93 -6.04 -11.49
C PRO A 58 -3.31 -6.35 -12.10
N GLY A 59 -3.57 -5.82 -13.30
CA GLY A 59 -4.73 -6.18 -14.11
C GLY A 59 -6.01 -5.44 -13.72
N VAL A 60 -7.12 -6.16 -13.63
CA VAL A 60 -8.48 -5.59 -13.42
C VAL A 60 -8.96 -5.69 -11.96
N ASP A 61 -8.05 -5.97 -11.03
CA ASP A 61 -8.34 -5.95 -9.60
C ASP A 61 -8.78 -4.55 -9.13
N ASP A 62 -9.65 -4.48 -8.13
CA ASP A 62 -10.15 -3.20 -7.61
C ASP A 62 -9.00 -2.32 -7.07
N ALA A 63 -7.99 -2.91 -6.43
CA ALA A 63 -6.80 -2.20 -5.98
C ALA A 63 -5.97 -1.66 -7.17
N ALA A 64 -5.86 -2.45 -8.25
CA ALA A 64 -5.21 -2.03 -9.49
C ALA A 64 -5.92 -0.83 -10.11
N LYS A 65 -7.26 -0.83 -10.11
CA LYS A 65 -8.09 0.28 -10.61
C LYS A 65 -7.88 1.56 -9.80
N VAL A 66 -7.78 1.46 -8.47
CA VAL A 66 -7.49 2.62 -7.60
C VAL A 66 -6.10 3.18 -7.90
N LYS A 67 -5.08 2.31 -7.99
CA LYS A 67 -3.71 2.72 -8.39
C LYS A 67 -3.69 3.38 -9.77
N ALA A 68 -4.35 2.79 -10.77
CA ALA A 68 -4.40 3.32 -12.13
C ALA A 68 -5.07 4.70 -12.19
N SER A 69 -6.20 4.86 -11.50
CA SER A 69 -6.92 6.14 -11.43
C SER A 69 -6.05 7.25 -10.82
N PHE A 70 -5.28 6.93 -9.78
CA PHE A 70 -4.33 7.87 -9.18
C PHE A 70 -3.21 8.23 -10.16
N LEU A 71 -2.53 7.24 -10.73
CA LEU A 71 -1.40 7.48 -11.64
C LEU A 71 -1.79 8.21 -12.92
N ALA A 72 -3.03 8.05 -13.40
CA ALA A 72 -3.55 8.77 -14.56
C ALA A 72 -3.90 10.25 -14.29
N ALA A 73 -4.03 10.64 -13.02
CA ALA A 73 -4.39 12.00 -12.59
C ALA A 73 -3.18 12.85 -12.17
N VAL A 74 -1.96 12.33 -12.32
CA VAL A 74 -0.69 13.01 -12.00
C VAL A 74 -0.15 13.76 -13.20
#